data_AF-A0A1X2GR86-F1
#
_entry.id   AF-A0A1X2GR86-F1
#
_cell.length_a   1.000
_cell.length_b   1.000
_cell.length_c   1.000
_cell.angle_alpha   90.00
_cell.angle_beta   90.00
_cell.angle_gamma   90.00
#
_symmetry.space_group_name_H-M   'P 1'
#
loop_
_entity.id
_entity.type
_entity.pdbx_description
1 polymer ?
#
loop_
_entity_poly.entity_id
_entity_poly.type
_entity_poly.pdbx_seq_one_letter_code
_entity_poly.pdbx_strand_id
1 'polypeptide(L)'
;MIQIFDYVAASWIAPPANSNGLNGYSRYSHTSTLTQDGSAVYLLGGWLLNLYNASDAHWLMNANEIWAYDMKSYQWKNITATSTSNVEARWHHTAIAVPNTTWIILYGGYSMVGWSVIPLQSKNQTQTLMIYDWSDNSYKFPNLTNLYYGPPDSQENSGFLYTDPSTKKNYAVYFLGSRNPAVGNPLTSILDISIPTQMTWILNGTSSSSSSSLSGGAIAGIAVGSIAGGVSDS
;
A
#
# COMPACT_ATOMS: atom_id res chain seq x y z
N MET A 1 1.89 -4.72 -16.52
CA MET A 1 3.31 -4.84 -16.92
C MET A 1 4.16 -4.23 -15.81
N ILE A 2 5.28 -4.87 -15.45
CA ILE A 2 6.30 -4.22 -14.59
C ILE A 2 7.38 -3.63 -15.50
N GLN A 3 7.84 -2.43 -15.16
CA GLN A 3 8.97 -1.79 -15.82
C GLN A 3 10.10 -1.69 -14.82
N ILE A 4 11.32 -2.02 -15.26
CA ILE A 4 12.52 -1.99 -14.41
C ILE A 4 13.46 -0.93 -14.99
N PHE A 5 13.82 0.03 -14.16
CA PHE A 5 14.83 1.04 -14.51
C PHE A 5 16.14 0.71 -13.82
N ASP A 6 17.20 0.50 -14.60
CA ASP A 6 18.55 0.42 -14.10
C ASP A 6 19.08 1.84 -13.89
N TYR A 7 19.23 2.23 -12.62
CA TYR A 7 19.70 3.57 -12.26
C TYR A 7 21.19 3.78 -12.51
N VAL A 8 21.99 2.70 -12.54
CA VAL A 8 23.44 2.79 -12.82
C VAL A 8 23.66 2.97 -14.31
N ALA A 9 22.93 2.21 -15.13
CA ALA A 9 22.97 2.33 -16.59
C ALA A 9 22.10 3.48 -17.13
N ALA A 10 21.26 4.09 -16.28
CA ALA A 10 20.26 5.09 -16.64
C ALA A 10 19.36 4.64 -17.80
N SER A 11 18.91 3.38 -17.77
CA SER A 11 18.17 2.76 -18.89
C SER A 11 17.04 1.86 -18.42
N TRP A 12 16.01 1.72 -19.26
CA TRP A 12 14.92 0.78 -19.03
C TRP A 12 15.31 -0.63 -19.48
N ILE A 13 15.12 -1.61 -18.61
CA ILE A 13 15.30 -3.02 -18.93
C ILE A 13 13.98 -3.55 -19.49
N ALA A 14 14.04 -4.15 -20.68
CA ALA A 14 12.89 -4.84 -21.26
C ALA A 14 12.49 -6.03 -20.35
N PRO A 15 11.21 -6.14 -19.94
CA PRO A 15 10.78 -7.29 -19.15
C PRO A 15 10.92 -8.57 -20.00
N PRO A 16 11.15 -9.74 -19.39
CA PRO A 16 11.24 -11.00 -20.13
C PRO A 16 9.96 -11.25 -20.94
N ALA A 17 10.10 -11.87 -22.12
CA ALA A 17 9.02 -12.10 -23.10
C ALA A 17 7.79 -12.88 -22.56
N ASN A 18 7.90 -13.48 -21.37
CA ASN A 18 6.84 -14.28 -20.74
C ASN A 18 6.27 -13.62 -19.47
N SER A 19 6.50 -12.33 -19.26
CA SER A 19 5.94 -11.59 -18.14
C SER A 19 4.43 -11.28 -18.30
N ASN A 20 3.67 -12.16 -18.97
CA ASN A 20 2.22 -12.06 -19.16
C ASN A 20 1.54 -12.12 -17.78
N GLY A 21 1.56 -10.97 -17.11
CA GLY A 21 1.18 -10.82 -15.72
C GLY A 21 -0.33 -10.82 -15.55
N LEU A 22 -0.74 -11.04 -14.30
CA LEU A 22 -2.09 -10.80 -13.81
C LEU A 22 -3.20 -11.48 -14.63
N ASN A 23 -2.95 -12.64 -15.23
CA ASN A 23 -3.93 -13.35 -16.07
C ASN A 23 -4.50 -12.50 -17.23
N GLY A 24 -3.71 -11.57 -17.78
CA GLY A 24 -4.13 -10.73 -18.91
C GLY A 24 -4.94 -9.49 -18.52
N TYR A 25 -5.05 -9.17 -17.22
CA TYR A 25 -5.70 -7.96 -16.73
C TYR A 25 -4.70 -6.83 -16.45
N SER A 26 -5.13 -5.60 -16.70
CA SER A 26 -4.47 -4.41 -16.16
C SER A 26 -5.01 -4.11 -14.77
N ARG A 27 -4.20 -3.43 -13.95
CA ARG A 27 -4.58 -3.06 -12.58
C ARG A 27 -4.20 -1.62 -12.28
N TYR A 28 -5.06 -0.91 -11.54
CA TYR A 28 -4.80 0.45 -11.07
C TYR A 28 -5.30 0.66 -9.63
N SER A 29 -4.89 1.76 -9.00
CA SER A 29 -5.20 2.10 -7.59
C SER A 29 -4.85 1.00 -6.56
N HIS A 30 -3.90 0.15 -6.92
CA HIS A 30 -3.28 -0.84 -6.04
C HIS A 30 -2.07 -0.23 -5.34
N THR A 31 -1.48 -0.98 -4.41
CA THR A 31 -0.10 -0.71 -3.98
C THR A 31 0.82 -1.86 -4.32
N SER A 32 2.08 -1.53 -4.57
CA SER A 32 3.16 -2.51 -4.61
C SER A 32 4.24 -2.20 -3.58
N THR A 33 4.90 -3.23 -3.06
CA THR A 33 6.02 -3.09 -2.12
C THR A 33 7.04 -4.19 -2.34
N LEU A 34 8.32 -3.86 -2.21
CA LEU A 34 9.42 -4.82 -2.27
C LEU A 34 9.57 -5.49 -0.90
N THR A 35 9.70 -6.82 -0.87
CA THR A 35 10.05 -7.52 0.37
C THR A 35 11.39 -7.03 0.89
N GLN A 36 11.57 -7.06 2.21
CA GLN A 36 12.79 -6.53 2.81
C GLN A 36 14.06 -7.29 2.39
N ASP A 37 13.95 -8.57 2.06
CA ASP A 37 15.04 -9.38 1.52
C ASP A 37 15.31 -9.13 0.02
N GLY A 38 14.52 -8.25 -0.62
CA GLY A 38 14.62 -7.91 -2.03
C GLY A 38 14.22 -9.04 -2.99
N SER A 39 13.64 -10.13 -2.49
CA SER A 39 13.35 -11.32 -3.29
C SER A 39 12.13 -11.17 -4.19
N ALA A 40 11.14 -10.37 -3.80
CA ALA A 40 9.90 -10.22 -4.56
C ALA A 40 9.23 -8.84 -4.39
N VAL A 41 8.53 -8.40 -5.43
CA VAL A 41 7.59 -7.27 -5.36
C VAL A 41 6.17 -7.81 -5.20
N TYR A 42 5.52 -7.46 -4.09
CA TYR A 42 4.13 -7.82 -3.84
C TYR A 42 3.20 -6.73 -4.34
N LEU A 43 2.08 -7.14 -4.92
CA LEU A 43 1.06 -6.31 -5.52
C LEU A 43 -0.28 -6.64 -4.86
N LEU A 44 -0.86 -5.65 -4.18
CA LEU A 44 -2.01 -5.84 -3.28
C LEU A 44 -3.16 -4.91 -3.65
N GLY A 45 -4.38 -5.46 -3.62
CA GLY A 45 -5.63 -4.75 -3.89
C GLY A 45 -5.70 -4.04 -5.25
N GLY A 46 -6.48 -2.97 -5.31
CA GLY A 46 -6.76 -2.20 -6.51
C GLY A 46 -7.84 -2.81 -7.40
N TRP A 47 -8.05 -2.15 -8.53
CA TRP A 47 -9.07 -2.49 -9.51
C TRP A 47 -8.46 -3.22 -10.69
N LEU A 48 -9.17 -4.24 -11.18
CA LEU A 48 -8.88 -4.89 -12.45
C LEU A 48 -9.60 -4.16 -13.57
N LEU A 49 -8.86 -3.87 -14.64
CA LEU A 49 -9.36 -3.35 -15.90
C LEU A 49 -9.20 -4.42 -16.97
N ASN A 50 -10.33 -4.83 -17.57
CA ASN A 50 -10.32 -5.69 -18.74
C ASN A 50 -9.99 -4.86 -19.99
N LEU A 51 -8.80 -5.06 -20.56
CA LEU A 51 -8.34 -4.30 -21.73
C LEU A 51 -9.02 -4.72 -23.05
N TYR A 52 -9.69 -5.86 -23.10
CA TYR A 52 -10.24 -6.40 -24.35
C TYR A 52 -11.63 -5.87 -24.67
N ASN A 53 -12.39 -5.42 -23.66
CA ASN A 53 -13.72 -4.85 -23.84
C ASN A 53 -13.83 -3.57 -23.00
N ALA A 54 -13.72 -2.41 -23.67
CA ALA A 54 -13.77 -1.09 -23.06
C ALA A 54 -15.13 -0.73 -22.42
N SER A 55 -16.14 -1.61 -22.53
CA SER A 55 -17.41 -1.52 -21.82
C SER A 55 -17.34 -2.25 -20.46
N ASP A 56 -16.88 -1.50 -19.45
CA ASP A 56 -17.52 -1.32 -18.13
C ASP A 56 -17.43 -2.39 -17.03
N ALA A 57 -16.55 -3.38 -17.13
CA ALA A 57 -16.37 -4.32 -16.03
C ALA A 57 -15.09 -4.05 -15.23
N HIS A 58 -15.16 -3.04 -14.36
CA HIS A 58 -14.14 -2.80 -13.34
C HIS A 58 -14.46 -3.69 -12.14
N TRP A 59 -13.53 -4.56 -11.77
CA TRP A 59 -13.71 -5.44 -10.62
C TRP A 59 -12.72 -5.06 -9.55
N LEU A 60 -13.22 -4.79 -8.36
CA LEU A 60 -12.34 -4.66 -7.22
C LEU A 60 -11.72 -6.03 -6.94
N MET A 61 -10.39 -6.11 -6.90
CA MET A 61 -9.74 -7.39 -6.71
C MET A 61 -10.08 -7.94 -5.32
N ASN A 62 -10.40 -9.23 -5.25
CA ASN A 62 -10.56 -9.96 -4.00
C ASN A 62 -9.33 -9.72 -3.10
N ALA A 63 -9.54 -9.36 -1.83
CA ALA A 63 -8.43 -9.11 -0.92
C ALA A 63 -7.51 -10.33 -0.75
N ASN A 64 -8.05 -11.54 -0.87
CA ASN A 64 -7.28 -12.77 -0.77
C ASN A 64 -6.45 -13.05 -2.02
N GLU A 65 -6.67 -12.35 -3.13
CA GLU A 65 -5.83 -12.49 -4.31
C GLU A 65 -4.65 -11.53 -4.20
N ILE A 66 -3.44 -12.07 -4.20
CA ILE A 66 -2.19 -11.33 -4.13
C ILE A 66 -1.31 -11.79 -5.28
N TRP A 67 -0.56 -10.85 -5.85
CA TRP A 67 0.41 -11.17 -6.89
C TRP A 67 1.80 -10.82 -6.41
N ALA A 68 2.74 -11.75 -6.59
CA ALA A 68 4.14 -11.54 -6.29
C ALA A 68 4.95 -11.65 -7.58
N TYR A 69 5.83 -10.69 -7.82
CA TYR A 69 6.81 -10.72 -8.88
C TYR A 69 8.15 -11.14 -8.29
N ASP A 70 8.63 -12.32 -8.67
CA ASP A 70 9.91 -12.86 -8.23
C ASP A 70 11.06 -12.11 -8.92
N MET A 71 11.95 -11.50 -8.15
CA MET A 71 13.05 -10.67 -8.66
C MET A 71 14.21 -11.48 -9.25
N LYS A 72 14.24 -12.81 -9.04
CA LYS A 72 15.27 -13.71 -9.57
C LYS A 72 14.83 -14.39 -10.85
N SER A 73 13.61 -14.93 -10.89
CA SER A 73 13.06 -15.58 -12.08
C SER A 73 12.33 -14.63 -13.01
N TYR A 74 12.06 -13.40 -12.57
CA TYR A 74 11.30 -12.39 -13.30
C TYR A 74 9.91 -12.87 -13.71
N GLN A 75 9.28 -13.68 -12.86
CA GLN A 75 7.96 -14.27 -13.10
C GLN A 75 6.94 -13.77 -12.09
N TRP A 76 5.70 -13.63 -12.55
CA TRP A 76 4.56 -13.39 -11.68
C TRP A 76 4.03 -14.71 -11.11
N LYS A 77 3.64 -14.67 -9.84
CA LYS A 77 2.94 -15.75 -9.14
C LYS A 77 1.68 -15.20 -8.51
N ASN A 78 0.54 -15.87 -8.76
CA ASN A 78 -0.69 -15.63 -8.02
C ASN A 78 -0.62 -16.39 -6.68
N ILE A 79 -1.01 -15.70 -5.61
CA ILE A 79 -1.02 -16.19 -4.24
C ILE A 79 -2.44 -15.96 -3.70
N THR A 80 -3.05 -17.03 -3.17
CA THR A 80 -4.29 -16.91 -2.41
C THR A 80 -3.97 -16.80 -0.94
N ALA A 81 -4.18 -15.62 -0.37
CA ALA A 81 -4.02 -15.38 1.06
C ALA A 81 -5.17 -15.95 1.87
N THR A 82 -4.85 -16.40 3.08
CA THR A 82 -5.82 -16.88 4.06
C THR A 82 -6.05 -15.82 5.15
N SER A 83 -7.16 -15.94 5.88
CA SER A 83 -7.42 -15.06 7.03
C SER A 83 -8.38 -15.73 8.00
N THR A 84 -8.23 -15.44 9.29
CA THR A 84 -9.15 -15.88 10.35
C THR A 84 -10.41 -15.00 10.44
N SER A 85 -10.41 -13.85 9.76
CA SER A 85 -11.59 -12.99 9.64
C SER A 85 -11.81 -12.56 8.19
N ASN A 86 -12.98 -12.03 7.89
CA ASN A 86 -13.24 -11.44 6.58
C ASN A 86 -12.26 -10.29 6.32
N VAL A 87 -11.60 -10.29 5.16
CA VAL A 87 -10.69 -9.23 4.71
C VAL A 87 -11.34 -8.57 3.51
N GLU A 88 -11.54 -7.26 3.59
CA GLU A 88 -12.19 -6.55 2.52
C GLU A 88 -11.25 -6.17 1.39
N ALA A 89 -11.71 -6.45 0.17
CA ALA A 89 -11.16 -5.95 -1.07
C ALA A 89 -11.03 -4.42 -1.00
N ARG A 90 -9.90 -3.87 -1.47
CA ARG A 90 -9.56 -2.45 -1.23
C ARG A 90 -8.72 -1.79 -2.32
N TRP A 91 -8.81 -0.48 -2.43
CA TRP A 91 -8.01 0.35 -3.35
C TRP A 91 -7.68 1.71 -2.72
N HIS A 92 -6.73 2.45 -3.31
CA HIS A 92 -6.16 3.69 -2.74
C HIS A 92 -5.68 3.56 -1.30
N HIS A 93 -5.15 2.38 -0.96
CA HIS A 93 -4.50 2.09 0.32
C HIS A 93 -2.99 2.17 0.13
N THR A 94 -2.25 2.36 1.22
CA THR A 94 -0.79 2.26 1.24
C THR A 94 -0.35 0.88 1.72
N ALA A 95 0.82 0.40 1.26
CA ALA A 95 1.46 -0.80 1.77
C ALA A 95 2.95 -0.56 2.08
N ILE A 96 3.42 -1.03 3.23
CA ILE A 96 4.79 -0.83 3.73
C ILE A 96 5.34 -2.15 4.26
N ALA A 97 6.47 -2.61 3.71
CA ALA A 97 7.20 -3.76 4.27
C ALA A 97 7.81 -3.42 5.64
N VAL A 98 7.61 -4.29 6.62
CA VAL A 98 8.06 -4.11 8.00
C VAL A 98 9.48 -4.67 8.17
N PRO A 99 10.43 -3.89 8.71
CA PRO A 99 11.80 -4.36 8.90
C PRO A 99 11.94 -5.56 9.82
N ASN A 100 12.85 -6.43 9.41
CA ASN A 100 13.27 -7.72 9.98
C ASN A 100 12.12 -8.71 10.16
N THR A 101 11.13 -8.65 9.27
CA THR A 101 9.97 -9.54 9.30
C THR A 101 9.54 -9.93 7.89
N THR A 102 8.54 -10.81 7.83
CA THR A 102 7.84 -11.20 6.61
C THR A 102 6.54 -10.44 6.40
N TRP A 103 6.42 -9.26 7.02
CA TRP A 103 5.14 -8.55 7.13
C TRP A 103 5.08 -7.35 6.19
N ILE A 104 3.92 -7.18 5.54
CA ILE A 104 3.51 -5.97 4.82
C ILE A 104 2.34 -5.38 5.59
N ILE A 105 2.48 -4.16 6.08
CA ILE A 105 1.35 -3.40 6.58
C ILE A 105 0.56 -2.88 5.40
N LEU A 106 -0.76 -3.06 5.38
CA LEU A 106 -1.67 -2.31 4.52
C LEU A 106 -2.48 -1.35 5.38
N TYR A 107 -2.55 -0.09 4.94
CA TYR A 107 -3.22 0.95 5.69
C TYR A 107 -4.16 1.80 4.81
N GLY A 108 -5.38 1.98 5.30
CA GLY A 108 -6.37 2.87 4.72
C GLY A 108 -7.03 2.35 3.45
N GLY A 109 -7.45 3.30 2.61
CA GLY A 109 -8.15 3.06 1.35
C GLY A 109 -9.66 2.90 1.46
N TYR A 110 -10.24 2.58 0.32
CA TYR A 110 -11.68 2.38 0.13
C TYR A 110 -12.02 0.90 -0.02
N SER A 111 -13.27 0.57 0.28
CA SER A 111 -13.91 -0.71 0.01
C SER A 111 -15.28 -0.49 -0.64
N MET A 112 -15.86 -1.53 -1.22
CA MET A 112 -17.22 -1.50 -1.76
C MET A 112 -18.14 -2.41 -0.95
N VAL A 113 -19.39 -1.95 -0.76
CA VAL A 113 -20.52 -2.83 -0.39
C VAL A 113 -21.63 -2.56 -1.38
N GLY A 114 -21.94 -3.56 -2.21
CA GLY A 114 -22.78 -3.34 -3.38
C GLY A 114 -22.18 -2.25 -4.27
N TRP A 115 -22.95 -1.18 -4.49
CA TRP A 115 -22.55 -0.02 -5.31
C TRP A 115 -22.03 1.17 -4.49
N SER A 116 -21.93 1.03 -3.16
CA SER A 116 -21.48 2.11 -2.29
C SER A 116 -19.98 2.03 -2.05
N VAL A 117 -19.28 3.13 -2.31
CA VAL A 117 -17.89 3.34 -1.89
C VAL A 117 -17.88 3.70 -0.42
N ILE A 118 -17.14 2.94 0.37
CA ILE A 118 -17.09 3.09 1.82
C ILE A 118 -15.63 3.18 2.26
N PRO A 119 -15.22 4.26 2.94
CA PRO A 119 -13.97 4.30 3.68
C PRO A 119 -13.85 3.10 4.62
N LEU A 120 -12.74 2.37 4.58
CA LEU A 120 -12.58 1.18 5.43
C LEU A 120 -12.70 1.49 6.94
N GLN A 121 -12.37 2.71 7.31
CA GLN A 121 -12.47 3.22 8.68
C GLN A 121 -13.91 3.33 9.19
N SER A 122 -14.90 3.55 8.32
CA SER A 122 -16.30 3.65 8.74
C SER A 122 -16.96 2.29 8.97
N LYS A 123 -16.31 1.19 8.57
CA LYS A 123 -16.84 -0.17 8.77
C LYS A 123 -16.28 -0.83 10.02
N ASN A 124 -14.96 -0.87 10.15
CA ASN A 124 -14.29 -1.49 11.29
C ASN A 124 -12.84 -1.03 11.33
N GLN A 125 -12.38 -0.59 12.50
CA GLN A 125 -11.01 -0.14 12.72
C GLN A 125 -9.97 -1.24 12.46
N THR A 126 -10.31 -2.53 12.62
CA THR A 126 -9.43 -3.64 12.25
C THR A 126 -9.24 -3.77 10.73
N GLN A 127 -10.17 -3.25 9.92
CA GLN A 127 -10.04 -3.26 8.46
C GLN A 127 -9.20 -2.10 7.94
N THR A 128 -8.98 -1.05 8.74
CA THR A 128 -8.15 0.10 8.36
C THR A 128 -6.68 -0.25 8.31
N LEU A 129 -6.18 -1.00 9.29
CA LEU A 129 -4.78 -1.37 9.42
C LEU A 129 -4.69 -2.89 9.53
N MET A 130 -4.00 -3.51 8.58
CA MET A 130 -3.82 -4.96 8.53
C MET A 130 -2.39 -5.31 8.18
N ILE A 131 -2.02 -6.54 8.48
CA ILE A 131 -0.73 -7.11 8.14
C ILE A 131 -0.99 -8.27 7.18
N TYR A 132 -0.27 -8.31 6.07
CA TYR A 132 -0.11 -9.51 5.29
C TYR A 132 1.26 -10.12 5.60
N ASP A 133 1.29 -11.38 6.02
CA ASP A 133 2.50 -12.14 6.28
C ASP A 133 2.79 -13.06 5.09
N TRP A 134 3.87 -12.77 4.36
CA TRP A 134 4.22 -13.51 3.16
C TRP A 134 4.89 -14.86 3.44
N SER A 135 5.25 -15.15 4.69
CA SER A 135 5.83 -16.46 5.06
C SER A 135 4.80 -17.58 5.06
N ASP A 136 3.57 -17.28 5.46
CA ASP A 136 2.46 -18.23 5.56
C ASP A 136 1.28 -17.85 4.62
N ASN A 137 1.42 -16.76 3.86
CA ASN A 137 0.39 -16.21 2.99
C ASN A 137 -0.92 -15.95 3.76
N SER A 138 -0.84 -15.27 4.89
CA SER A 138 -2.01 -14.97 5.71
C SER A 138 -2.14 -13.49 6.09
N TYR A 139 -3.38 -13.04 6.24
CA TYR A 139 -3.68 -11.76 6.86
C TYR A 139 -3.78 -11.90 8.38
N LYS A 140 -3.20 -10.91 9.07
CA LYS A 140 -3.17 -10.76 10.53
C LYS A 140 -3.58 -9.34 10.87
N PHE A 141 -4.05 -9.14 12.10
CA PHE A 141 -4.36 -7.81 12.62
C PHE A 141 -3.29 -7.41 13.63
N PRO A 142 -2.74 -6.19 13.53
CA PRO A 142 -1.73 -5.73 14.46
C PRO A 142 -2.31 -5.63 15.86
N ASN A 143 -1.50 -6.01 16.85
CA ASN A 143 -1.78 -5.71 18.24
C ASN A 143 -1.32 -4.28 18.54
N LEU A 144 -2.28 -3.34 18.53
CA LEU A 144 -2.02 -1.94 18.86
C LEU A 144 -2.01 -1.75 20.38
N THR A 145 -0.97 -1.10 20.90
CA THR A 145 -0.87 -0.83 22.35
C THR A 145 -1.79 0.30 22.80
N ASN A 146 -2.15 1.22 21.89
CA ASN A 146 -3.16 2.25 22.11
C ASN A 146 -4.46 1.92 21.37
N LEU A 147 -5.60 2.22 21.98
CA LEU A 147 -6.93 2.08 21.36
C LEU A 147 -7.18 3.10 20.24
N TYR A 148 -6.14 3.84 19.85
CA TYR A 148 -6.18 4.80 18.77
C TYR A 148 -5.73 4.10 17.50
N TYR A 149 -6.65 3.87 16.57
CA TYR A 149 -6.42 3.08 15.35
C TYR A 149 -5.86 3.90 14.18
N GLY A 150 -5.23 5.04 14.48
CA GLY A 150 -4.70 5.97 13.49
C GLY A 150 -5.69 7.07 13.09
N PRO A 151 -5.26 8.00 12.22
CA PRO A 151 -6.07 9.14 11.80
C PRO A 151 -7.38 8.68 11.16
N PRO A 152 -8.50 9.37 11.44
CA PRO A 152 -9.70 9.22 10.64
C PRO A 152 -9.41 9.64 9.19
N ASP A 153 -10.00 8.95 8.23
CA ASP A 153 -9.99 9.26 6.80
C ASP A 153 -8.61 9.16 6.10
N SER A 154 -8.01 7.97 6.13
CA SER A 154 -6.70 7.69 5.54
C SER A 154 -6.85 7.06 4.16
N GLN A 155 -7.70 7.63 3.32
CA GLN A 155 -7.83 7.20 1.93
C GLN A 155 -6.91 8.04 1.06
N GLU A 156 -6.44 7.48 -0.05
CA GLU A 156 -5.55 8.19 -0.99
C GLU A 156 -4.29 8.71 -0.30
N ASN A 157 -3.91 8.07 0.81
CA ASN A 157 -2.71 8.41 1.53
C ASN A 157 -1.49 7.89 0.77
N SER A 158 -0.36 8.54 1.03
CA SER A 158 0.94 7.99 0.70
C SER A 158 1.64 7.62 2.01
N GLY A 159 2.49 6.61 1.98
CA GLY A 159 3.30 6.31 3.15
C GLY A 159 4.60 5.62 2.79
N PHE A 160 5.52 5.69 3.75
CA PHE A 160 6.87 5.15 3.61
C PHE A 160 7.39 4.68 4.96
N LEU A 161 8.38 3.79 4.90
CA LEU A 161 9.18 3.38 6.03
C LEU A 161 10.23 4.45 6.33
N TYR A 162 10.32 4.88 7.59
CA TYR A 162 11.40 5.69 8.11
C TYR A 162 12.12 4.94 9.23
N THR A 163 13.44 4.79 9.12
CA THR A 163 14.29 4.26 10.19
C THR A 163 15.11 5.40 10.78
N ASP A 164 14.92 5.67 12.06
CA ASP A 164 15.73 6.68 12.76
C ASP A 164 17.19 6.21 12.84
N PRO A 165 18.14 6.96 12.25
CA PRO A 165 19.54 6.54 12.21
C PRO A 165 20.20 6.46 13.59
N SER A 166 19.69 7.21 14.57
CA SER A 166 20.26 7.31 15.93
C SER A 166 19.73 6.20 16.84
N THR A 167 18.41 6.03 16.89
CA THR A 167 17.75 5.06 17.79
C THR A 167 17.52 3.70 17.14
N LYS A 168 17.67 3.60 15.82
CA LYS A 168 17.31 2.43 14.99
C LYS A 168 15.83 2.03 15.08
N LYS A 169 14.98 2.94 15.57
CA LYS A 169 13.53 2.76 15.57
C LYS A 169 12.97 2.83 14.16
N ASN A 170 11.91 2.07 13.91
CA ASN A 170 11.25 2.00 12.62
C ASN A 170 9.85 2.58 12.73
N TYR A 171 9.48 3.39 11.75
CA TYR A 171 8.23 4.11 11.70
C TYR A 171 7.58 3.93 10.33
N ALA A 172 6.29 3.59 10.32
CA ALA A 172 5.46 3.77 9.13
C ALA A 172 4.89 5.19 9.18
N VAL A 173 5.30 6.03 8.24
CA VAL A 173 4.86 7.42 8.11
C VAL A 173 3.83 7.48 7.00
N TYR A 174 2.66 8.00 7.32
CA TYR A 174 1.56 8.25 6.37
C TYR A 174 1.35 9.75 6.27
N PHE A 175 1.33 10.26 5.05
CA PHE A 175 1.18 11.69 4.78
C PHE A 175 0.22 11.89 3.63
N LEU A 176 -0.51 13.00 3.72
CA LEU A 176 -1.54 13.35 2.76
C LEU A 176 -2.68 12.31 2.72
N GLY A 177 -3.80 12.70 2.14
CA GLY A 177 -4.99 11.87 2.05
C GLY A 177 -6.21 12.73 1.73
N SER A 178 -7.17 12.11 1.07
CA SER A 178 -8.46 12.73 0.81
C SER A 178 -9.36 12.48 2.02
N ARG A 179 -9.68 13.56 2.72
CA ARG A 179 -10.66 13.56 3.78
C ARG A 179 -12.02 13.99 3.26
N ASN A 180 -13.08 13.51 3.90
CA ASN A 180 -14.36 14.20 3.90
C ASN A 180 -14.11 15.70 4.22
N PRO A 181 -14.44 16.64 3.31
CA PRO A 181 -14.09 18.06 3.45
C PRO A 181 -14.58 18.69 4.76
N ALA A 182 -15.54 18.07 5.46
CA ALA A 182 -16.09 18.55 6.71
C ALA A 182 -15.15 18.48 7.93
N VAL A 183 -14.06 17.70 7.91
CA VAL A 183 -13.36 17.36 9.17
C VAL A 183 -11.88 17.81 9.24
N GLY A 184 -11.33 18.37 8.16
CA GLY A 184 -9.95 18.94 8.11
C GLY A 184 -8.85 17.87 8.02
N ASN A 185 -7.87 18.05 7.13
CA ASN A 185 -6.83 17.04 6.85
C ASN A 185 -5.85 16.87 8.02
N PRO A 186 -5.71 15.67 8.63
CA PRO A 186 -4.48 15.34 9.33
C PRO A 186 -3.36 15.24 8.29
N LEU A 187 -2.37 16.14 8.36
CA LEU A 187 -1.33 16.23 7.32
C LEU A 187 -0.40 15.01 7.34
N THR A 188 -0.14 14.47 8.53
CA THR A 188 0.81 13.37 8.75
C THR A 188 0.38 12.52 9.95
N SER A 189 0.57 11.22 9.86
CA SER A 189 0.40 10.26 10.95
C SER A 189 1.55 9.26 10.98
N ILE A 190 1.95 8.87 12.18
CA ILE A 190 3.16 8.06 12.39
C ILE A 190 2.81 6.88 13.28
N LEU A 191 3.10 5.68 12.78
CA LEU A 191 2.98 4.42 13.51
C LEU A 191 4.39 3.93 13.87
N ASP A 192 4.70 3.81 15.16
CA ASP A 192 5.87 3.09 15.65
C ASP A 192 5.69 1.60 15.34
N ILE A 193 6.61 1.07 14.54
CA ILE A 193 6.66 -0.35 14.15
C ILE A 193 7.99 -0.98 14.58
N SER A 194 8.71 -0.35 15.51
CA SER A 194 10.01 -0.83 16.00
C SER A 194 9.90 -2.21 16.66
N ILE A 195 8.75 -2.50 17.28
CA ILE A 195 8.38 -3.81 17.78
C ILE A 195 7.13 -4.24 17.01
N PRO A 196 7.26 -5.08 15.97
CA PRO A 196 6.14 -5.42 15.08
C PRO A 196 4.91 -5.97 15.82
N THR A 197 5.11 -6.70 16.91
CA THR A 197 4.02 -7.26 17.73
C THR A 197 3.38 -6.26 18.71
N GLN A 198 3.89 -5.03 18.80
CA GLN A 198 3.46 -3.98 19.74
C GLN A 198 3.48 -2.60 19.06
N MET A 199 2.77 -2.46 17.95
CA MET A 199 2.76 -1.20 17.19
C MET A 199 1.99 -0.12 17.96
N THR A 200 2.43 1.13 17.82
CA THR A 200 1.85 2.26 18.56
C THR A 200 1.80 3.51 17.71
N TRP A 201 0.62 4.13 17.57
CA TRP A 201 0.53 5.43 16.90
C TRP A 201 1.11 6.55 17.77
N ILE A 202 2.01 7.37 17.21
CA ILE A 202 2.74 8.43 17.92
C ILE A 202 2.17 9.83 17.68
N LEU A 203 1.73 10.12 16.45
CA LEU A 203 1.26 11.46 16.07
C LEU A 203 -0.05 11.37 15.27
N ASN A 204 -1.01 12.22 15.64
CA ASN A 204 -2.17 12.58 14.84
C ASN A 204 -2.22 14.11 14.77
N GLY A 205 -1.56 14.72 13.79
CA GLY A 205 -1.48 16.18 13.71
C GLY A 205 -2.83 16.79 13.36
N THR A 206 -3.53 17.37 14.34
CA THR A 206 -4.53 18.42 14.06
C THR A 206 -3.79 19.74 13.87
N SER A 207 -4.14 20.48 12.83
CA SER A 207 -3.46 21.71 12.40
C SER A 207 -3.21 22.68 13.57
N SER A 208 -1.95 22.82 13.99
CA SER A 208 -1.46 24.00 14.67
C SER A 208 -0.46 24.70 13.75
N SER A 209 -0.71 25.99 13.52
CA SER A 209 0.18 26.88 12.79
C SER A 209 1.55 26.89 13.47
N SER A 210 2.51 26.17 12.90
CA SER A 210 3.91 26.29 13.29
C SER A 210 4.78 26.21 12.05
N SER A 211 5.35 27.36 11.71
CA SER A 211 6.51 27.49 10.85
C SER A 211 7.63 26.63 11.43
N SER A 212 8.00 25.54 10.77
CA SER A 212 9.27 24.89 11.08
C SER A 212 9.93 24.40 9.80
N SER A 213 11.15 24.89 9.62
CA SER A 213 12.07 24.62 8.54
C SER A 213 12.38 23.13 8.46
N LEU A 214 12.20 22.57 7.27
CA LEU A 214 12.75 21.25 6.94
C LEU A 214 14.28 21.33 7.02
N SER A 215 14.87 20.66 8.01
CA SER A 215 16.32 20.44 8.07
C SER A 215 16.74 19.52 6.93
N GLY A 216 17.77 19.92 6.18
CA GLY A 216 18.23 19.29 4.94
C GLY A 216 18.76 17.86 5.08
N GLY A 217 17.84 16.89 5.21
CA GLY A 217 18.08 15.49 4.90
C GLY A 217 17.11 15.07 3.80
N ALA A 218 17.63 14.79 2.62
CA ALA A 218 16.82 14.34 1.49
C ALA A 218 16.07 13.05 1.85
N ILE A 219 14.74 13.08 1.86
CA ILE A 219 13.90 11.88 1.82
C ILE A 219 13.54 11.66 0.36
N ALA A 220 14.32 10.84 -0.34
CA ALA A 220 13.92 10.27 -1.63
C ALA A 220 13.02 9.05 -1.35
N GLY A 221 11.78 9.29 -0.96
CA GLY A 221 10.72 8.29 -1.05
C GLY A 221 10.09 8.42 -2.43
N ILE A 222 10.46 7.56 -3.38
CA ILE A 222 9.72 7.48 -4.64
C ILE A 222 8.36 6.84 -4.31
N ALA A 223 7.32 7.65 -4.20
CA ALA A 223 5.95 7.19 -4.36
C ALA A 223 5.66 7.13 -5.86
N VAL A 224 5.55 5.93 -6.42
CA VAL A 224 5.07 5.75 -7.80
C VAL A 224 3.55 5.75 -7.75
N GLY A 225 2.93 6.91 -7.98
CA GLY A 225 1.50 6.99 -8.29
C GLY A 225 1.29 6.66 -9.77
N SER A 226 0.52 5.62 -10.08
CA SER A 226 0.08 5.37 -11.46
C SER A 226 -1.12 6.25 -11.78
N ILE A 227 -0.98 7.23 -12.67
CA ILE A 227 -2.11 7.86 -13.36
C ILE A 227 -2.30 7.11 -14.68
N ALA A 228 -3.43 6.43 -14.84
CA ALA A 228 -3.83 5.88 -16.13
C ALA A 228 -4.42 7.01 -16.99
N GLY A 229 -3.57 7.71 -17.74
CA GLY A 229 -4.02 8.57 -18.83
C GLY A 229 -4.30 7.70 -20.05
N GLY A 230 -5.56 7.61 -20.47
CA GLY A 230 -5.93 6.94 -21.71
C GLY A 230 -5.33 7.68 -22.90
N VAL A 231 -4.45 7.02 -23.65
CA VAL A 231 -4.04 7.48 -24.96
C VAL A 231 -5.09 6.99 -25.94
N SER A 232 -5.93 7.89 -26.43
CA SER A 232 -6.75 7.62 -27.60
C SER A 232 -5.90 7.88 -28.83
N ASP A 233 -5.51 6.83 -29.54
CA ASP A 233 -4.93 6.97 -30.88
C ASP A 233 -6.05 7.36 -31.86
N SER A 234 -5.85 8.47 -32.56
CA SER A 234 -6.63 8.92 -33.73
C SER A 234 -5.99 8.42 -35.01
#